data_AF-A0A5U8SZG5-F1
#
_entry.id   AF-A0A5U8SZG5-F1
#
_cell.length_a   1.000
_cell.length_b   1.000
_cell.length_c   1.000
_cell.angle_alpha   90.00
_cell.angle_beta   90.00
_cell.angle_gamma   90.00
#
_symmetry.space_group_name_H-M   'P 1'
#
loop_
_entity.id
_entity.type
_entity.pdbx_description
1 polymer ?
#
loop_
_entity_poly.entity_id
_entity_poly.type
_entity_poly.pdbx_seq_one_letter_code
_entity_poly.pdbx_strand_id
1 'polypeptide(L)'
;MSTDKTQIPAEYKSWRKSDTTWTLGLFGTAIGAGVLFFPIRAGYGGLIPILIMLVLAYPIAFLCHRALARLCLSGKNPSGDITETVEEHFGKGGGVVITFLYFFAICPLLWIYGVTITNTFMAFWEQQLGMMPLNRGV
;
A
#
# COMPACT_ATOMS: atom_id res chain seq x y z
N MET A 1 -1.17 24.18 43.70
CA MET A 1 -1.11 22.73 43.42
C MET A 1 -2.50 22.28 42.99
N SER A 2 -2.81 22.36 41.70
CA SER A 2 -4.03 21.76 41.13
C SER A 2 -3.60 21.11 39.82
N THR A 3 -3.54 19.79 39.85
CA THR A 3 -3.29 18.92 38.70
C THR A 3 -4.50 18.99 37.79
N ASP A 4 -4.42 19.83 36.76
CA ASP A 4 -5.34 19.76 35.62
C ASP A 4 -5.03 18.48 34.85
N LYS A 5 -5.83 17.45 35.11
CA LYS A 5 -5.84 16.24 34.29
C LYS A 5 -6.50 16.65 32.98
N THR A 6 -5.69 16.96 31.97
CA THR A 6 -6.13 17.03 30.57
C THR A 6 -6.81 15.71 30.22
N GLN A 7 -8.13 15.70 30.36
CA GLN A 7 -8.96 14.57 29.97
C GLN A 7 -8.93 14.54 28.44
N ILE A 8 -8.20 13.58 27.88
CA ILE A 8 -8.33 13.23 26.47
C ILE A 8 -9.73 12.60 26.36
N PRO A 9 -10.71 13.24 25.68
CA PRO A 9 -12.03 12.64 25.55
C PRO A 9 -11.87 11.36 24.73
N ALA A 10 -12.13 10.22 25.36
CA ALA A 10 -12.14 8.91 24.74
C ALA A 10 -13.38 8.75 23.85
N GLU A 11 -13.48 9.51 22.76
CA GLU A 11 -14.53 9.35 21.75
C GLU A 11 -14.01 8.50 20.58
N TYR A 12 -13.60 7.27 20.87
CA TYR A 12 -13.09 6.31 19.86
C TYR A 12 -14.16 5.32 19.38
N LYS A 13 -15.45 5.67 19.48
CA LYS A 13 -16.54 4.67 19.40
C LYS A 13 -17.52 4.83 18.23
N SER A 14 -17.57 5.97 17.53
CA SER A 14 -18.50 6.16 16.41
C SER A 14 -17.76 6.31 15.10
N TRP A 15 -18.07 5.45 14.13
CA TRP A 15 -17.57 5.55 12.76
C TRP A 15 -17.94 6.91 12.15
N ARG A 16 -16.95 7.63 11.63
CA ARG A 16 -17.14 8.95 11.03
C ARG A 16 -17.19 8.84 9.51
N LYS A 17 -17.78 9.84 8.84
CA LYS A 17 -17.77 9.91 7.36
C LYS A 17 -16.34 9.90 6.80
N SER A 18 -15.39 10.52 7.50
CA SER A 18 -13.97 10.46 7.17
C SER A 18 -13.45 9.03 7.10
N ASP A 19 -13.90 8.15 7.99
CA ASP A 19 -13.38 6.80 8.12
C ASP A 19 -13.82 5.97 6.91
N THR A 20 -15.05 6.18 6.40
CA THR A 20 -15.49 5.63 5.11
C THR A 20 -14.61 6.14 3.97
N THR A 21 -14.35 7.44 3.87
CA THR A 21 -13.53 8.01 2.80
C THR A 21 -12.10 7.44 2.81
N TRP A 22 -11.47 7.38 3.99
CA TRP A 22 -10.13 6.82 4.13
C TRP A 22 -10.10 5.32 3.86
N THR A 23 -11.11 4.57 4.33
CA THR A 23 -11.20 3.12 4.06
C THR A 23 -11.38 2.84 2.57
N LEU A 24 -12.25 3.58 1.89
CA LEU A 24 -12.45 3.44 0.44
C LEU A 24 -11.20 3.86 -0.34
N GLY A 25 -10.50 4.92 0.09
CA GLY A 25 -9.23 5.34 -0.50
C GLY A 25 -8.15 4.25 -0.38
N LEU A 26 -7.95 3.70 0.82
CA LEU A 26 -7.02 2.61 1.08
C LEU A 26 -7.39 1.32 0.35
N PHE A 27 -8.69 1.04 0.20
CA PHE A 27 -9.15 -0.09 -0.60
C PHE A 27 -8.88 0.10 -2.09
N GLY A 28 -9.10 1.32 -2.62
CA GLY A 28 -8.81 1.67 -4.00
C GLY A 28 -7.33 1.53 -4.36
N THR A 29 -6.42 1.87 -3.44
CA THR A 29 -4.97 1.65 -3.65
C THR A 29 -4.60 0.17 -3.58
N ALA A 30 -5.29 -0.62 -2.75
CA ALA A 30 -5.06 -2.07 -2.64
C ALA A 30 -5.53 -2.86 -3.87
N ILE A 31 -6.63 -2.43 -4.54
CA ILE A 31 -7.22 -3.10 -5.73
C ILE A 31 -6.44 -2.87 -7.05
N GLY A 32 -5.30 -2.17 -7.01
CA GLY A 32 -4.50 -1.86 -8.21
C GLY A 32 -4.07 -3.06 -9.07
N ALA A 33 -3.25 -2.81 -10.10
CA ALA A 33 -2.85 -3.81 -11.11
C ALA A 33 -2.38 -5.17 -10.54
N GLY A 34 -1.82 -5.19 -9.33
CA GLY A 34 -1.49 -6.44 -8.62
C GLY A 34 -2.68 -7.39 -8.47
N VAL A 35 -3.87 -6.93 -8.10
CA VAL A 35 -5.05 -7.78 -7.93
C VAL A 35 -5.64 -8.24 -9.27
N LEU A 36 -5.38 -7.53 -10.37
CA LEU A 36 -5.82 -7.94 -11.71
C LEU A 36 -4.93 -9.05 -12.29
N PHE A 37 -3.60 -8.92 -12.19
CA PHE A 37 -2.68 -9.86 -12.87
C PHE A 37 -2.20 -11.00 -11.97
N PHE A 38 -2.22 -10.84 -10.65
CA PHE A 38 -1.73 -11.85 -9.71
C PHE A 38 -2.66 -13.07 -9.61
N PRO A 39 -4.00 -12.94 -9.55
CA PRO A 39 -4.91 -14.09 -9.59
C PRO A 39 -4.92 -14.80 -10.94
N ILE A 40 -4.71 -14.08 -12.05
CA ILE A 40 -4.59 -14.71 -13.38
C ILE A 40 -3.34 -15.59 -13.42
N ARG A 41 -2.21 -15.10 -12.92
CA ARG A 41 -0.95 -15.86 -12.89
C ARG A 41 -0.95 -16.97 -11.84
N ALA A 42 -1.50 -16.73 -10.66
CA ALA A 42 -1.62 -17.73 -9.59
C ALA A 42 -2.66 -18.81 -9.92
N GLY A 43 -3.70 -18.46 -10.68
CA GLY A 43 -4.76 -19.36 -11.14
C GLY A 43 -4.28 -20.42 -12.14
N TYR A 44 -3.16 -20.20 -12.85
CA TYR A 44 -2.49 -21.27 -13.59
C TYR A 44 -2.10 -22.46 -12.70
N GLY A 45 -1.86 -22.22 -11.40
CA GLY A 45 -1.61 -23.26 -10.40
C GLY A 45 -2.89 -23.91 -9.83
N GLY A 46 -4.07 -23.46 -10.25
CA GLY A 46 -5.37 -23.92 -9.74
C GLY A 46 -5.88 -23.14 -8.52
N LEU A 47 -7.02 -23.58 -7.97
CA LEU A 47 -7.68 -22.92 -6.82
C LEU A 47 -6.90 -23.09 -5.51
N ILE A 48 -6.25 -24.23 -5.32
CA ILE A 48 -5.62 -24.62 -4.05
C ILE A 48 -4.46 -23.66 -3.69
N PRO A 49 -3.51 -23.32 -4.59
CA PRO A 49 -2.46 -22.35 -4.28
C PRO A 49 -2.97 -20.96 -3.92
N ILE A 50 -4.07 -20.51 -4.54
CA ILE A 50 -4.69 -19.20 -4.24
C ILE A 50 -5.24 -19.20 -2.82
N LEU A 51 -5.93 -20.25 -2.39
CA LEU A 51 -6.45 -20.37 -1.03
C LEU A 51 -5.32 -20.40 0.01
N ILE A 52 -4.24 -21.13 -0.27
CA ILE A 52 -3.06 -21.18 0.62
C ILE A 52 -2.41 -19.79 0.73
N MET A 53 -2.21 -19.10 -0.40
CA MET A 53 -1.69 -17.74 -0.40
C MET A 53 -2.60 -16.78 0.37
N LEU A 54 -3.92 -16.88 0.23
CA LEU A 54 -4.87 -16.04 0.96
C LEU A 54 -4.70 -16.21 2.48
N VAL A 55 -4.67 -17.47 2.95
CA VAL A 55 -4.55 -17.80 4.38
C VAL A 55 -3.22 -17.31 4.96
N LEU A 56 -2.13 -17.37 4.19
CA LEU A 56 -0.79 -16.91 4.63
C LEU A 56 -0.61 -15.40 4.51
N ALA A 57 -1.08 -14.79 3.43
CA ALA A 57 -0.90 -13.37 3.16
C ALA A 57 -1.73 -12.50 4.11
N TYR A 58 -2.94 -12.95 4.49
CA TYR A 58 -3.81 -12.22 5.40
C TYR A 58 -3.16 -11.86 6.74
N PRO A 59 -2.63 -12.81 7.54
CA PRO A 59 -2.03 -12.49 8.84
C PRO A 59 -0.79 -11.62 8.68
N ILE A 60 0.04 -11.85 7.65
CA ILE A 60 1.24 -11.05 7.38
C ILE A 60 0.83 -9.60 7.09
N ALA A 61 -0.09 -9.39 6.15
CA ALA A 61 -0.56 -8.06 5.78
C ALA A 61 -1.22 -7.34 6.96
N PHE A 62 -2.10 -8.02 7.69
CA PHE A 62 -2.79 -7.45 8.85
C PHE A 62 -1.81 -7.01 9.94
N LEU A 63 -0.85 -7.88 10.30
CA LEU A 63 0.12 -7.58 11.34
C LEU A 63 1.08 -6.46 10.94
N CYS A 64 1.56 -6.45 9.69
CA CYS A 64 2.42 -5.39 9.17
C CYS A 64 1.73 -4.03 9.15
N HIS A 65 0.50 -3.94 8.62
CA HIS A 65 -0.25 -2.68 8.60
C HIS A 65 -0.57 -2.20 10.02
N ARG A 66 -0.90 -3.12 10.95
CA ARG A 66 -1.12 -2.76 12.36
C ARG A 66 0.16 -2.30 13.05
N ALA A 67 1.32 -2.88 12.74
CA ALA A 67 2.60 -2.41 13.26
C ALA A 67 2.94 -1.02 12.71
N LEU A 68 2.75 -0.81 11.41
CA LEU A 68 2.95 0.48 10.74
C LEU A 68 2.05 1.57 11.31
N ALA A 69 0.75 1.31 11.48
CA ALA A 69 -0.18 2.27 12.08
C ALA A 69 0.25 2.67 13.50
N ARG A 70 0.69 1.70 14.31
CA ARG A 70 1.22 1.98 15.66
C ARG A 70 2.51 2.79 15.62
N LEU A 71 3.39 2.53 14.65
CA LEU A 71 4.59 3.34 14.44
C LEU A 71 4.21 4.78 14.10
N CYS A 72 3.36 5.02 13.10
CA CYS A 72 2.94 6.38 12.72
C CYS A 72 2.25 7.14 13.86
N LEU A 73 1.45 6.46 14.69
CA LEU A 73 0.79 7.08 15.85
C LEU A 73 1.71 7.27 17.06
N SER A 74 2.92 6.70 17.05
CA SER A 74 3.89 6.84 18.16
C SER A 74 4.76 8.10 18.05
N GLY A 75 4.78 8.76 16.88
CA GLY A 75 5.51 10.00 16.67
C GLY A 75 4.99 11.14 17.56
N LYS A 76 5.90 11.97 18.06
CA LYS A 76 5.53 13.12 18.91
C LYS A 76 4.91 14.26 18.11
N ASN A 77 5.30 14.39 16.84
CA ASN A 77 4.80 15.39 15.92
C ASN A 77 3.60 14.84 15.10
N PRO A 78 2.35 15.33 15.31
CA PRO A 78 1.17 14.83 14.60
C PRO A 78 1.19 15.11 13.08
N SER A 79 2.02 16.07 12.65
CA SER A 79 2.19 16.43 11.24
C SER A 79 3.50 15.90 10.65
N GLY A 80 4.26 15.11 11.42
CA GLY A 80 5.54 14.55 10.99
C GLY A 80 5.36 13.36 10.06
N ASP A 81 6.32 13.18 9.17
CA ASP A 81 6.33 12.06 8.24
C ASP A 81 6.83 10.76 8.91
N ILE A 82 6.67 9.63 8.20
CA ILE A 82 7.15 8.34 8.69
C ILE A 82 8.66 8.34 8.97
N THR A 83 9.45 9.06 8.15
CA THR A 83 10.90 9.18 8.34
C THR A 83 11.21 9.91 9.65
N GLU A 84 10.51 11.00 9.96
CA GLU A 84 10.67 11.74 11.21
C GLU A 84 10.31 10.85 12.42
N THR A 85 9.20 10.12 12.33
CA THR A 85 8.77 9.20 13.39
C THR A 85 9.78 8.07 13.63
N VAL A 86 10.41 7.57 12.58
CA VAL A 86 11.47 6.55 12.68
C VAL A 86 12.76 7.16 13.25
N GLU A 87 13.12 8.38 12.84
CA GLU A 87 14.28 9.09 13.41
C GLU A 87 14.12 9.38 14.90
N GLU A 88 12.90 9.68 15.37
CA GLU A 88 12.61 9.87 16.79
C GLU A 88 12.87 8.59 17.61
N HIS A 89 12.54 7.41 17.06
CA HIS A 89 12.65 6.13 17.77
C HIS A 89 14.01 5.45 17.60
N PHE A 90 14.63 5.56 16.43
CA PHE A 90 15.82 4.81 16.03
C PHE A 90 17.02 5.72 15.70
N GLY A 91 16.86 7.05 15.77
CA GLY A 91 17.86 8.04 15.41
C GLY A 91 17.98 8.28 13.90
N LYS A 92 18.82 9.25 13.53
CA LYS A 92 19.05 9.67 12.13
C LYS A 92 19.41 8.51 11.18
N GLY A 93 20.14 7.51 11.67
CA GLY A 93 20.49 6.32 10.89
C GLY A 93 19.25 5.50 10.49
N GLY A 94 18.28 5.35 11.39
CA GLY A 94 17.02 4.66 11.11
C GLY A 94 16.20 5.38 10.03
N GLY A 95 16.15 6.72 10.07
CA GLY A 95 15.51 7.55 9.05
C GLY A 95 16.05 7.34 7.64
N VAL A 96 17.37 7.27 7.51
CA VAL A 96 18.04 7.00 6.23
C VAL A 96 17.68 5.60 5.73
N VAL A 97 17.76 4.58 6.58
CA VAL A 97 17.45 3.19 6.20
C VAL A 97 16.00 3.05 5.73
N ILE A 98 15.03 3.60 6.46
CA ILE A 98 13.62 3.50 6.07
C ILE A 98 13.35 4.22 4.75
N THR A 99 14.02 5.35 4.52
CA THR A 99 13.88 6.10 3.26
C THR A 99 14.42 5.30 2.06
N PHE A 100 15.56 4.63 2.21
CA PHE A 100 16.08 3.72 1.18
C PHE A 100 15.16 2.52 0.93
N LEU A 101 14.65 1.89 2.00
CA LEU A 101 13.70 0.78 1.88
C LEU A 101 12.42 1.23 1.15
N TYR A 102 11.93 2.43 1.46
CA TYR A 102 10.76 3.03 0.81
C TYR A 102 11.01 3.25 -0.69
N PHE A 103 12.18 3.77 -1.06
CA PHE A 103 12.58 3.93 -2.45
C PHE A 103 12.62 2.60 -3.20
N PHE A 104 13.26 1.57 -2.63
CA PHE A 104 13.35 0.24 -3.24
C PHE A 104 12.00 -0.49 -3.30
N ALA A 105 11.06 -0.18 -2.41
CA ALA A 105 9.71 -0.75 -2.48
C ALA A 105 8.90 -0.11 -3.62
N ILE A 106 8.96 1.22 -3.77
CA ILE A 106 8.09 1.96 -4.68
C ILE A 106 8.64 2.03 -6.10
N CYS A 107 9.94 2.24 -6.28
CA CYS A 107 10.53 2.42 -7.61
C CYS A 107 10.28 1.21 -8.54
N PRO A 108 10.54 -0.05 -8.13
CA PRO A 108 10.22 -1.22 -8.94
C PRO A 108 8.72 -1.40 -9.17
N LEU A 109 7.89 -1.04 -8.18
CA LEU A 109 6.44 -1.13 -8.30
C LEU A 109 5.91 -0.20 -9.40
N LEU A 110 6.39 1.05 -9.44
CA LEU A 110 6.06 1.99 -10.52
C LEU A 110 6.57 1.51 -11.89
N TRP A 111 7.77 0.93 -11.93
CA TRP A 111 8.35 0.40 -13.17
C TRP A 111 7.45 -0.70 -13.77
N ILE A 112 7.11 -1.71 -12.97
CA ILE A 112 6.24 -2.82 -13.40
C ILE A 112 4.87 -2.30 -13.79
N TYR A 113 4.35 -1.30 -13.07
CA TYR A 113 3.07 -0.67 -13.39
C TYR A 113 3.11 0.00 -14.78
N GLY A 114 4.17 0.74 -15.11
CA GLY A 114 4.36 1.36 -16.42
C GLY A 114 4.41 0.33 -17.56
N VAL A 115 5.18 -0.75 -17.40
CA VAL A 115 5.22 -1.86 -18.37
C VAL A 115 3.84 -2.50 -18.55
N THR A 116 3.11 -2.67 -17.44
CA THR A 116 1.79 -3.31 -17.45
C THR A 116 0.73 -2.45 -18.16
N ILE A 117 0.71 -1.14 -17.90
CA ILE A 117 -0.22 -0.22 -18.59
C ILE A 117 0.05 -0.21 -20.09
N THR A 118 1.31 -0.06 -20.49
CA THR A 118 1.65 0.00 -21.93
C THR A 118 1.29 -1.30 -22.64
N ASN A 119 1.47 -2.46 -22.00
CA ASN A 119 1.06 -3.75 -22.55
C ASN A 119 -0.47 -3.91 -22.64
N THR A 120 -1.20 -3.49 -21.60
CA THR A 120 -2.67 -3.57 -21.58
C THR A 120 -3.28 -2.63 -22.62
N PHE A 121 -2.72 -1.42 -22.75
CA PHE A 121 -3.12 -0.47 -23.76
C PHE A 121 -2.91 -1.02 -25.18
N MET A 122 -1.75 -1.64 -25.45
CA MET A 122 -1.49 -2.27 -26.74
C MET A 122 -2.44 -3.43 -27.04
N ALA A 123 -2.73 -4.28 -26.05
CA ALA A 123 -3.71 -5.35 -26.21
C ALA A 123 -5.10 -4.78 -26.54
N PHE A 124 -5.52 -3.71 -25.86
CA PHE A 124 -6.77 -3.01 -26.18
C PHE A 124 -6.76 -2.41 -27.59
N TRP A 125 -5.67 -1.75 -27.98
CA TRP A 125 -5.49 -1.13 -29.29
C TRP A 125 -5.63 -2.13 -30.44
N GLU A 126 -5.00 -3.29 -30.31
CA GLU A 126 -5.01 -4.32 -31.35
C GLU A 126 -6.30 -5.15 -31.31
N GLN A 127 -6.68 -5.64 -30.13
CA GLN A 127 -7.76 -6.63 -30.02
C GLN A 127 -9.15 -5.99 -29.99
N GLN A 128 -9.29 -4.80 -29.40
CA GLN A 128 -10.60 -4.15 -29.26
C GLN A 128 -10.83 -3.06 -30.30
N LEU A 129 -9.78 -2.31 -30.68
CA LEU A 129 -9.90 -1.29 -31.72
C LEU A 129 -9.52 -1.79 -33.12
N GLY A 130 -8.99 -3.01 -33.24
CA GLY A 130 -8.63 -3.62 -34.54
C GLY A 130 -7.54 -2.86 -35.30
N MET A 131 -6.76 -2.03 -34.60
CA MET A 131 -5.74 -1.21 -35.23
C MET A 131 -4.40 -1.94 -35.29
N MET A 132 -3.58 -1.60 -36.28
CA MET A 132 -2.23 -2.15 -36.42
C MET A 132 -1.39 -1.81 -35.16
N PRO A 133 -0.58 -2.76 -34.66
CA PRO A 133 0.25 -2.52 -33.48
C PRO A 133 1.22 -1.35 -33.69
N LEU A 134 1.23 -0.43 -32.71
CA LEU A 134 2.20 0.65 -32.64
C LEU A 134 3.62 0.09 -32.44
N ASN A 135 4.59 0.62 -33.19
CA ASN A 135 6.00 0.26 -33.04
C ASN A 135 6.52 0.69 -31.66
N ARG A 136 7.11 -0.24 -30.92
CA ARG A 136 7.57 -0.04 -29.53
C ARG A 136 9.08 0.21 -29.43
N GLY A 137 9.74 0.49 -30.55
CA GLY A 137 11.20 0.54 -30.66
C GLY A 137 11.77 -0.86 -30.87
N VAL A 138 12.90 -0.94 -31.57
CA VAL A 138 13.66 -2.18 -31.84
C VAL A 138 14.25 -2.73 -30.56
#